data_AF-A0A1M5MWL6-F1
#
_entry.id   AF-A0A1M5MWL6-F1
#
_cell.length_a   1.000
_cell.length_b   1.000
_cell.length_c   1.000
_cell.angle_alpha   90.00
_cell.angle_beta   90.00
_cell.angle_gamma   90.00
#
_symmetry.space_group_name_H-M   'P 1'
#
loop_
_entity.id
_entity.type
_entity.pdbx_description
1 polymer ?
#
loop_
_entity_poly.entity_id
_entity_poly.type
_entity_poly.pdbx_seq_one_letter_code
_entity_poly.pdbx_strand_id
1 'polypeptide(L)' 'NSWEKRGYRKGREEGREEGKYEVIMNMLKKNFPIEMISEATNVAKEEIEKMRDEM' A
#
# COMPACT_ATOMS: atom_id res chain seq x y z
N ASN A 1 17.00 26.10 7.70
CA ASN A 1 16.46 25.17 6.68
C ASN A 1 15.81 23.92 7.28
N SER A 2 14.92 24.06 8.27
CA SER A 2 14.26 22.92 8.97
C SER A 2 13.03 22.39 8.21
N TRP A 3 12.39 23.25 7.41
CA TRP A 3 11.13 22.99 6.71
C TRP A 3 11.28 22.00 5.54
N GLU A 4 12.36 22.10 4.76
CA GLU A 4 12.63 21.20 3.62
C GLU A 4 12.88 19.75 4.05
N LYS A 5 13.60 19.51 5.15
CA LYS A 5 13.84 18.15 5.65
C LYS A 5 12.55 17.46 6.10
N ARG A 6 11.61 18.22 6.69
CA ARG A 6 10.30 17.70 7.08
C ARG A 6 9.42 17.40 5.87
N GLY A 7 9.37 18.31 4.89
CA GLY A 7 8.61 18.10 3.66
C GLY A 7 9.09 16.89 2.87
N TYR A 8 10.41 16.73 2.72
CA TYR A 8 10.99 15.60 1.97
C TYR A 8 10.76 14.25 2.66
N ARG A 9 10.84 14.19 4.00
CA ARG A 9 10.56 12.96 4.75
C ARG A 9 9.09 12.57 4.62
N LYS A 10 8.16 13.53 4.76
CA LYS A 10 6.71 13.29 4.66
C LYS A 10 6.30 12.80 3.27
N GLY A 11 6.76 13.48 2.20
CA GLY A 11 6.44 13.07 0.83
C GLY A 11 7.03 11.71 0.44
N ARG A 12 8.17 11.32 1.01
CA ARG A 12 8.74 9.97 0.80
C ARG A 12 7.98 8.87 1.54
N GLU A 13 7.38 9.19 2.67
CA GLU A 13 6.55 8.27 3.46
C GLU A 13 5.19 8.08 2.80
N GLU A 14 4.51 9.19 2.45
CA GLU A 14 3.23 9.18 1.71
C GLU A 14 3.37 8.43 0.37
N GLY A 15 4.39 8.73 -0.43
CA GLY A 15 4.58 8.02 -1.71
C GLY A 15 4.93 6.53 -1.57
N ARG A 16 5.47 6.09 -0.43
CA ARG A 16 5.69 4.66 -0.16
C ARG A 16 4.40 3.95 0.24
N GLU A 17 3.56 4.59 1.03
CA GLU A 17 2.26 4.03 1.42
C GLU A 17 1.30 3.99 0.23
N GLU A 18 1.20 5.08 -0.53
CA GLU A 18 0.38 5.15 -1.75
C GLU A 18 0.79 4.09 -2.78
N GLY A 19 2.10 3.94 -3.03
CA GLY A 19 2.59 2.93 -3.96
C GLY A 19 2.30 1.50 -3.50
N LYS A 20 2.35 1.23 -2.18
CA LYS A 20 2.03 -0.10 -1.63
C LYS A 20 0.53 -0.39 -1.78
N TYR A 21 -0.30 0.60 -1.48
CA TYR A 21 -1.76 0.50 -1.60
C TYR A 21 -2.19 0.30 -3.05
N GLU A 22 -1.64 1.09 -3.98
CA GLU A 22 -1.96 0.99 -5.41
C GLU A 22 -1.60 -0.38 -6.00
N VAL A 23 -0.46 -0.96 -5.58
CA VAL A 23 -0.06 -2.31 -5.99
C VAL A 23 -1.05 -3.36 -5.50
N ILE A 24 -1.43 -3.33 -4.22
CA ILE A 24 -2.43 -4.25 -3.63
C ILE A 24 -3.76 -4.12 -4.38
N MET A 25 -4.22 -2.88 -4.59
CA MET A 25 -5.47 -2.58 -5.29
C MET A 25 -5.47 -3.12 -6.73
N ASN A 26 -4.36 -2.96 -7.45
CA ASN A 26 -4.21 -3.46 -8.82
C ASN A 26 -4.17 -4.99 -8.86
N MET A 27 -3.55 -5.65 -7.88
CA MET A 27 -3.57 -7.10 -7.75
C MET A 27 -4.99 -7.61 -7.44
N LEU A 28 -5.71 -6.97 -6.51
CA LEU A 28 -7.10 -7.30 -6.19
C LEU A 28 -8.01 -7.15 -7.42
N LYS A 29 -7.89 -6.05 -8.18
CA LYS A 29 -8.63 -5.82 -9.43
C LYS A 29 -8.35 -6.87 -10.51
N LYS A 30 -7.14 -7.43 -10.51
CA LYS A 30 -6.74 -8.53 -11.41
C LYS A 30 -7.15 -9.91 -10.88
N ASN A 31 -7.94 -9.97 -9.81
CA ASN A 31 -8.43 -11.20 -9.18
C ASN A 31 -7.29 -12.09 -8.64
N PHE A 32 -6.17 -11.51 -8.23
CA PHE A 32 -5.12 -12.26 -7.55
C PHE A 32 -5.61 -12.77 -6.18
N PRO A 33 -5.22 -13.99 -5.77
CA PRO A 33 -5.58 -14.51 -4.46
C PRO A 33 -4.89 -13.68 -3.36
N ILE A 34 -5.63 -13.38 -2.29
CA ILE A 34 -5.18 -12.57 -1.16
C ILE A 34 -3.87 -13.12 -0.56
N GLU A 35 -3.71 -14.44 -0.56
CA GLU A 35 -2.47 -15.13 -0.18
C GLU A 35 -1.25 -14.66 -0.95
N MET A 36 -1.34 -14.62 -2.27
CA MET A 36 -0.24 -14.20 -3.12
C MET A 36 0.06 -12.70 -2.96
N ILE A 37 -0.98 -11.89 -2.77
CA ILE A 37 -0.84 -10.45 -2.53
C ILE A 37 -0.15 -10.21 -1.18
N SER A 38 -0.55 -10.96 -0.15
CA SER A 38 0.04 -10.91 1.19
C SER A 38 1.52 -11.27 1.16
N GLU A 39 1.89 -12.34 0.45
CA GLU A 39 3.30 -12.72 0.27
C GLU A 39 4.10 -11.69 -0.54
N ALA A 40 3.52 -11.14 -1.61
CA ALA A 40 4.21 -10.20 -2.49
C ALA A 40 4.41 -8.81 -1.85
N THR A 41 3.45 -8.36 -1.05
CA THR A 41 3.46 -7.01 -0.45
C THR A 41 3.84 -7.00 1.02
N ASN A 42 3.95 -8.19 1.63
CA ASN A 42 4.21 -8.38 3.05
C ASN A 42 3.22 -7.56 3.90
N VAL A 43 1.94 -7.72 3.58
CA VAL A 43 0.78 -7.11 4.25
C VAL A 43 -0.11 -8.23 4.76
N ALA A 44 -0.71 -8.04 5.93
CA ALA A 44 -1.59 -9.04 6.51
C ALA A 44 -2.79 -9.31 5.59
N LYS A 45 -3.22 -10.56 5.52
CA LYS A 45 -4.40 -10.92 4.70
C LYS A 45 -5.63 -10.14 5.16
N GLU A 46 -5.78 -9.95 6.47
CA GLU A 46 -6.86 -9.18 7.08
C GLU A 46 -6.83 -7.70 6.67
N GLU A 47 -5.64 -7.11 6.50
CA GLU A 47 -5.51 -5.74 6.00
C GLU A 47 -5.89 -5.66 4.51
N ILE A 48 -5.46 -6.63 3.70
CA ILE A 48 -5.81 -6.70 2.27
C ILE A 48 -7.32 -6.91 2.08
N GLU A 49 -7.95 -7.72 2.93
CA GLU A 49 -9.41 -7.90 2.93
C GLU A 49 -10.15 -6.61 3.27
N LYS A 50 -9.70 -5.86 4.29
CA LYS A 50 -10.26 -4.54 4.59
C LYS A 50 -10.12 -3.58 3.40
N MET A 51 -8.96 -3.54 2.75
CA MET A 51 -8.75 -2.72 1.56
C MET A 51 -9.68 -3.11 0.41
N ARG A 52 -9.99 -4.41 0.28
CA ARG A 52 -10.96 -4.92 -0.70
C ARG A 52 -12.40 -4.56 -0.34
N ASP A 53 -12.75 -4.55 0.93
CA ASP A 53 -14.10 -4.19 1.40
C ASP A 53 -14.34 -2.67 1.37
N GLU A 54 -13.28 -1.87 1.47
CA GLU A 54 -13.30 -0.41 1.35
C GLU A 54 -13.28 0.10 -0.11
N MET A 55 -13.16 -0.79 -1.11
CA MET A 55 -13.26 -0.50 -2.56
C MET A 55 -14.69 -0.28 -3.03
#